data_AF-A0A518ARX1-F1
#
_entry.id   AF-A0A518ARX1-F1
#
_cell.length_a   1.000
_cell.length_b   1.000
_cell.length_c   1.000
_cell.angle_alpha   90.00
_cell.angle_beta   90.00
_cell.angle_gamma   90.00
#
_symmetry.space_group_name_H-M   'P 1'
#
loop_
_entity.id
_entity.type
_entity.pdbx_description
1 polymer ?
#
loop_
_entity_poly.entity_id
_entity_poly.type
_entity_poly.pdbx_seq_one_letter_code
_entity_poly.pdbx_strand_id
1 'polypeptide(L)' 'MLVLSRKKNESIVINDDITIVVVEIRGDKVRLGVEAPKEVPVHRNEVYEAIRRSQNVEQAQNVEQTGDSSAAAE' A
#
# COMPACT_ATOMS: atom_id res chain seq x y z
N MET A 1 12.48 11.99 1.05
CA MET A 1 11.75 12.09 2.34
C MET A 1 11.44 13.55 2.59
N LEU A 2 10.16 13.92 2.71
CA LEU A 2 9.73 15.27 3.08
C LEU A 2 9.28 15.24 4.55
N VAL A 3 9.78 16.16 5.38
CA VAL A 3 9.49 16.20 6.81
C VAL A 3 8.58 17.39 7.10
N LEU A 4 7.41 17.11 7.66
CA LEU A 4 6.42 18.12 8.04
C LEU A 4 6.08 17.92 9.51
N SER A 5 6.31 18.94 10.33
CA SER A 5 5.87 18.94 11.72
C SER A 5 4.41 19.38 11.78
N ARG A 6 3.56 18.59 12.42
CA ARG A 6 2.14 18.85 12.65
C ARG A 6 1.78 18.66 14.12
N LYS A 7 0.84 19.46 14.61
CA LYS A 7 0.22 19.36 15.93
C LYS A 7 -1.04 18.49 15.86
N LYS A 8 -1.59 18.14 17.03
CA LYS A 8 -2.87 17.44 17.13
C LYS A 8 -3.96 18.18 16.33
N ASN A 9 -4.79 17.42 15.62
CA ASN A 9 -5.85 17.88 14.71
C ASN A 9 -5.39 18.62 13.45
N GLU A 10 -4.09 18.70 13.17
CA GLU A 10 -3.64 19.16 11.86
C GLU A 10 -3.59 18.01 10.85
N SER A 11 -3.74 18.36 9.57
CA SER A 11 -3.76 17.42 8.46
C SER A 11 -2.68 17.71 7.41
N ILE A 12 -2.33 16.67 6.66
CA ILE A 12 -1.42 16.69 5.53
C ILE A 12 -2.19 16.11 4.35
N VAL A 13 -2.26 16.84 3.24
CA VAL A 13 -2.92 16.39 2.01
C VAL A 13 -1.85 15.97 1.01
N ILE A 14 -2.06 14.81 0.38
CA ILE A 14 -1.19 14.23 -0.65
C ILE A 14 -2.06 13.97 -1.88
N ASN A 15 -1.69 14.57 -3.01
CA ASN A 15 -2.31 14.35 -4.31
C ASN A 15 -3.84 14.56 -4.30
N ASP A 16 -4.33 15.52 -3.50
CA ASP A 16 -5.72 15.92 -3.29
C ASP A 16 -6.72 14.86 -2.80
N ASP A 17 -6.40 13.57 -2.95
CA ASP A 17 -7.26 12.44 -2.59
C ASP A 17 -6.91 11.80 -1.25
N ILE A 18 -5.67 11.98 -0.78
CA ILE A 18 -5.17 11.35 0.45
C ILE A 18 -4.98 12.40 1.53
N THR A 19 -5.69 12.26 2.65
CA THR A 19 -5.56 13.13 3.81
C THR A 19 -5.07 12.35 5.02
N ILE A 20 -3.98 12.80 5.62
CA ILE A 20 -3.44 12.24 6.87
C ILE A 20 -3.72 13.23 7.99
N VAL A 21 -4.46 12.80 9.01
CA VAL A 21 -4.81 13.60 10.19
C VAL A 21 -4.07 13.10 11.41
N VAL A 22 -3.50 14.01 12.20
CA VAL A 22 -2.97 13.67 13.53
C VAL A 22 -4.11 13.64 14.54
N VAL A 23 -4.64 12.45 14.81
CA VAL A 23 -5.81 12.26 15.70
C VAL A 23 -5.44 12.51 17.16
N GLU A 24 -4.31 11.96 17.60
CA GLU A 24 -3.89 12.05 18.99
C GLU A 24 -2.37 11.89 19.10
N ILE A 25 -1.76 12.62 20.03
CA ILE A 25 -0.35 12.48 20.38
C ILE A 25 -0.33 12.11 21.87
N ARG A 26 0.23 10.94 22.19
CA ARG A 26 0.42 10.45 23.56
C ARG A 26 1.89 10.12 23.79
N GLY A 27 2.63 11.05 24.39
CA GLY A 27 4.08 10.91 24.55
C GLY A 27 4.73 10.67 23.20
N ASP A 28 5.37 9.50 23.04
CA ASP A 28 6.05 9.10 21.81
C ASP A 28 5.13 8.40 20.79
N LYS A 29 3.89 8.08 21.16
CA LYS A 29 2.92 7.42 20.26
C LYS A 29 2.02 8.44 19.59
N VAL A 30 1.95 8.38 18.28
CA VAL A 30 1.06 9.22 17.48
C VAL A 30 0.00 8.33 16.83
N ARG A 31 -1.27 8.72 16.98
CA ARG A 31 -2.38 8.16 16.23
C ARG A 31 -2.59 8.99 14.96
N LEU A 32 -2.45 8.33 13.83
CA LEU A 32 -2.67 8.90 12.51
C LEU A 32 -3.99 8.35 11.97
N GLY A 33 -4.87 9.24 11.55
CA GLY A 33 -6.00 8.91 10.68
C GLY A 33 -5.53 9.06 9.24
N VAL A 34 -5.86 8.09 8.39
CA VAL A 34 -5.58 8.15 6.96
C VAL A 34 -6.92 8.02 6.26
N GLU A 35 -7.26 9.05 5.50
CA GLU A 35 -8.43 9.11 4.63
C GLU A 35 -7.93 9.05 3.20
N ALA A 36 -8.33 8.01 2.47
CA ALA A 36 -7.92 7.78 1.10
C ALA A 36 -9.09 7.14 0.34
N PRO A 37 -9.21 7.35 -0.99
CA PRO A 37 -10.21 6.69 -1.81
C PRO A 37 -9.98 5.18 -1.85
N LYS A 38 -11.05 4.42 -2.16
CA LYS A 38 -11.01 2.94 -2.21
C LYS A 38 -10.01 2.37 -3.21
N GLU A 39 -9.63 3.16 -4.20
CA GLU A 39 -8.64 2.81 -5.22
C GLU A 39 -7.21 2.75 -4.66
N VAL A 40 -6.96 3.44 -3.54
CA VAL A 40 -5.65 3.49 -2.88
C VAL A 40 -5.68 2.64 -1.62
N PRO A 41 -5.12 1.41 -1.65
CA PRO A 41 -5.10 0.56 -0.47
C PRO A 41 -4.12 1.10 0.58
N VAL A 42 -4.61 1.25 1.81
CA VAL A 42 -3.80 1.67 2.96
C VAL A 42 -3.41 0.44 3.78
N HIS A 43 -2.11 0.19 3.86
CA HIS A 43 -1.55 -0.93 4.62
C HIS A 43 -0.52 -0.44 5.64
N ARG A 44 -0.39 -1.21 6.73
CA ARG A 44 0.75 -1.05 7.63
C ARG A 44 2.02 -1.51 6.91
N ASN A 45 3.14 -0.85 7.14
CA ASN A 45 4.39 -1.08 6.39
C ASN A 45 4.79 -2.56 6.41
N GLU A 46 4.75 -3.19 7.59
CA GLU A 46 5.06 -4.61 7.78
C GLU A 46 4.14 -5.55 6.99
N VAL A 47 2.87 -5.18 6.83
CA VAL A 47 1.90 -5.96 6.05
C VAL A 47 2.15 -5.76 4.56
N TYR A 48 2.47 -4.54 4.14
CA TYR A 48 2.80 -4.23 2.75
C TYR A 48 4.06 -4.98 2.29
N GLU A 49 5.11 -5.03 3.09
CA GLU A 49 6.33 -5.80 2.77
C GLU A 49 6.05 -7.30 2.66
N ALA A 50 5.22 -7.85 3.55
CA ALA A 50 4.82 -9.24 3.48
C ALA A 50 4.05 -9.55 2.19
N ILE A 51 3.05 -8.72 1.85
CA ILE A 51 2.24 -8.88 0.64
C ILE A 51 3.10 -8.74 -0.63
N ARG A 52 4.00 -7.75 -0.70
CA ARG A 52 4.90 -7.60 -1.85
C ARG A 52 5.82 -8.80 -2.04
N ARG A 53 6.31 -9.38 -0.94
CA ARG A 53 7.15 -10.59 -1.00
C ARG A 53 6.36 -11.79 -1.54
N SER A 54 5.06 -11.88 -1.22
CA SER A 54 4.17 -12.93 -1.75
C SER A 54 3.75 -12.70 -3.21
N GLN A 55 3.42 -11.47 -3.60
CA GLN A 55 2.97 -11.14 -4.97
C GLN A 55 4.08 -11.31 -6.02
N ASN A 56 5.34 -11.13 -5.66
CA ASN A 56 6.47 -11.46 -6.54
C ASN A 56 6.58 -12.97 -6.84
N VAL A 57 6.01 -13.84 -6.00
CA VAL A 57 6.00 -15.29 -6.21
C VAL A 57 4.80 -15.69 -7.09
N GLU A 58 3.65 -15.05 -6.93
CA GLU A 58 2.44 -15.34 -7.69
C GLU A 58 2.52 -14.87 -9.16
N GLN A 59 3.23 -13.78 -9.44
CA GLN A 59 3.46 -13.32 -10.82
C GLN A 59 4.41 -14.24 -11.61
N ALA A 60 5.29 -14.99 -10.95
CA ALA A 60 6.18 -15.93 -11.63
C ALA A 60 5.46 -17.21 -12.10
N GLN A 61 4.41 -17.64 -11.38
CA GLN A 61 3.72 -18.91 -11.67
C GLN A 61 2.68 -18.81 -12.80
N ASN A 62 2.21 -17.61 -13.15
CA ASN A 62 1.19 -17.43 -14.18
C ASN A 62 1.75 -17.33 -15.62
N VAL A 63 3.08 -17.33 -15.79
CA VAL A 63 3.74 -17.25 -17.11
C VAL A 63 4.01 -18.65 -17.70
N GLU A 64 4.06 -19.70 -16.87
CA GLU A 64 4.46 -21.06 -17.31
C GLU A 64 3.30 -21.90 -17.87
N GLN A 65 2.02 -21.52 -17.69
CA GLN A 65 0.87 -22.35 -18.11
C GLN A 65 0.34 -22.07 -19.53
N THR A 66 0.71 -20.96 -20.17
CA THR A 66 0.26 -20.62 -21.54
C THR A 66 1.15 -21.18 -22.66
N GLY A 67 2.22 -21.92 -22.34
CA GLY A 67 3.22 -22.37 -23.32
C GLY A 67 3.02 -23.76 -23.92
N ASP A 68 2.09 -24.59 -23.43
CA ASP A 68 1.99 -26.01 -23.82
C ASP A 68 0.60 -26.42 -24.33
N SER A 69 0.07 -25.72 -25.34
CA SER A 69 -1.21 -26.11 -25.97
C SER A 69 -1.30 -25.92 -27.48
N SER A 70 -0.18 -25.94 -28.23
CA SER A 70 -0.24 -25.85 -29.70
C SER A 70 0.71 -26.79 -30.46
N ALA A 71 0.87 -28.04 -30.02
CA ALA A 71 1.56 -29.07 -30.80
C ALA A 71 0.75 -30.39 -30.84
N ALA A 72 -0.49 -30.30 -31.33
CA ALA A 72 -1.30 -31.46 -31.69
C ALA A 72 -2.14 -31.14 -32.93
N ALA A 73 -1.50 -31.01 -34.08
CA ALA A 73 -2.11 -31.23 -35.39
C ALA A 73 -1.02 -31.30 -36.48
N GLU A 74 -1.11 -32.37 -37.28
CA GLU A 74 -0.41 -32.71 -38.53
C GLU A 74 1.03 -33.24 -38.47
#